data_AF-A0A527ZQX3-F1
#
_entry.id   AF-A0A527ZQX3-F1
#
_cell.length_a   1.000
_cell.length_b   1.000
_cell.length_c   1.000
_cell.angle_alpha   90.00
_cell.angle_beta   90.00
_cell.angle_gamma   90.00
#
_symmetry.space_group_name_H-M   'P 1'
#
loop_
_entity.id
_entity.type
_entity.pdbx_description
1 polymer ?
#
loop_
_entity_poly.entity_id
_entity_poly.type
_entity_poly.pdbx_seq_one_letter_code
_entity_poly.pdbx_strand_id
1 'polypeptide(L)'
;MTALDPRPFLTAIFNAAVAAADPQRTIRDHLPATPKGRTIVIGAGKGSAQMAAAFERVWDGPIEGLIVTRYGYGATCQRIEIIEAAHPVPDAAGLEASRRLLEKVQGLT
;
A
#
# COMPACT_ATOMS: atom_id res chain seq x y z
N MET A 1 2.61 40.91 -17.52
CA MET A 1 2.50 39.72 -16.65
C MET A 1 1.74 40.12 -15.40
N THR A 2 0.53 39.63 -15.23
CA THR A 2 -0.21 39.77 -13.96
C THR A 2 0.61 39.10 -12.85
N ALA A 3 0.76 39.77 -11.71
CA ALA A 3 1.41 39.20 -10.55
C ALA A 3 0.67 37.94 -10.12
N LEU A 4 1.39 36.82 -9.99
CA LEU A 4 0.85 35.55 -9.49
C LEU A 4 0.37 35.75 -8.04
N ASP A 5 -0.86 35.33 -7.73
CA ASP A 5 -1.32 35.19 -6.35
C ASP A 5 -0.53 34.03 -5.69
N PRO A 6 0.30 34.30 -4.66
CA PRO A 6 1.17 33.27 -4.08
C PRO A 6 0.41 32.11 -3.47
N ARG A 7 -0.76 32.33 -2.86
CA ARG A 7 -1.45 31.26 -2.10
C ARG A 7 -1.99 30.17 -3.03
N PRO A 8 -2.82 30.48 -4.06
CA PRO A 8 -3.28 29.47 -5.01
C PRO A 8 -2.13 28.77 -5.72
N PHE A 9 -1.07 29.50 -6.06
CA PHE A 9 0.12 28.93 -6.71
C PHE A 9 0.83 27.90 -5.82
N LEU A 10 1.13 28.24 -4.57
CA LEU A 10 1.79 27.32 -3.64
C LEU A 10 0.89 26.14 -3.26
N THR A 11 -0.41 26.35 -3.11
CA THR A 11 -1.38 25.26 -2.89
C THR A 11 -1.42 24.30 -4.08
N ALA A 12 -1.34 24.81 -5.32
CA ALA A 12 -1.28 23.96 -6.50
C ALA A 12 -0.01 23.09 -6.53
N ILE A 13 1.15 23.64 -6.15
CA ILE A 13 2.40 22.89 -6.02
C ILE A 13 2.27 21.80 -4.95
N PHE A 14 1.74 22.13 -3.77
CA PHE A 14 1.52 21.15 -2.71
C PHE A 14 0.60 20.01 -3.17
N ASN A 15 -0.53 20.34 -3.82
CA ASN A 15 -1.47 19.35 -4.33
C ASN A 15 -0.83 18.47 -5.41
N ALA A 16 0.01 19.03 -6.27
CA ALA A 16 0.77 18.26 -7.26
C ALA A 16 1.76 17.28 -6.59
N ALA A 17 2.40 17.68 -5.49
CA ALA A 17 3.29 16.79 -4.75
C ALA A 17 2.52 15.66 -4.04
N VAL A 18 1.39 15.95 -3.39
CA VAL A 18 0.51 14.93 -2.78
C VAL A 18 -0.01 13.96 -3.83
N ALA A 19 -0.44 14.49 -4.98
CA ALA A 19 -0.89 13.72 -6.14
C ALA A 19 0.17 12.74 -6.65
N ALA A 20 1.43 13.15 -6.69
CA ALA A 20 2.55 12.31 -7.11
C ALA A 20 2.90 11.23 -6.08
N ALA A 21 2.47 11.37 -4.83
CA ALA A 21 2.65 10.38 -3.77
C ALA A 21 1.41 9.49 -3.54
N ASP A 22 0.28 9.77 -4.20
CA ASP A 22 -0.96 9.01 -4.03
C ASP A 22 -0.87 7.66 -4.77
N PRO A 23 -0.90 6.52 -4.06
CA PRO A 23 -0.80 5.20 -4.68
C PRO A 23 -1.94 4.91 -5.65
N GLN A 24 -3.11 5.55 -5.50
CA GLN A 24 -4.21 5.38 -6.46
C GLN A 24 -3.88 5.91 -7.85
N ARG A 25 -2.93 6.85 -7.92
CA ARG A 25 -2.53 7.51 -9.16
C ARG A 25 -1.27 6.93 -9.73
N THR A 26 -0.32 6.57 -8.87
CA THR A 26 1.05 6.30 -9.32
C THR A 26 1.42 4.83 -9.34
N ILE A 27 0.72 3.96 -8.60
CA ILE A 27 1.18 2.57 -8.45
C ILE A 27 1.22 1.81 -9.78
N ARG A 28 0.27 2.09 -10.69
CA ARG A 28 0.16 1.46 -12.02
C ARG A 28 1.44 1.65 -12.85
N ASP A 29 2.04 2.83 -12.77
CA ASP A 29 3.20 3.20 -13.60
C ASP A 29 4.51 2.57 -13.10
N HIS A 30 4.48 1.96 -11.92
CA HIS A 30 5.64 1.36 -11.25
C HIS A 30 5.51 -0.15 -11.03
N LEU A 31 4.49 -0.78 -11.63
CA LEU A 31 4.31 -2.21 -11.51
C LEU A 31 5.37 -2.98 -12.31
N PRO A 32 5.91 -4.09 -11.77
CA PRO A 32 6.71 -4.99 -12.55
C PRO A 32 5.84 -5.71 -13.59
N ALA A 33 6.47 -6.32 -14.59
CA ALA A 33 5.80 -7.32 -15.40
C ALA A 33 5.29 -8.47 -14.51
N THR A 34 4.16 -9.07 -14.88
CA THR A 34 3.58 -10.20 -14.14
C THR A 34 4.62 -11.33 -14.02
N PRO A 35 5.02 -11.72 -12.80
CA PRO A 35 5.98 -12.79 -12.61
C PRO A 35 5.37 -14.15 -12.97
N LYS A 36 6.22 -15.13 -13.26
CA LYS A 36 5.78 -16.51 -13.48
C LYS A 36 5.38 -17.13 -12.13
N GLY A 37 4.32 -17.93 -12.13
CA GLY A 37 3.87 -18.66 -10.94
C GLY A 37 3.03 -17.81 -9.99
N ARG A 38 3.21 -18.02 -8.68
CA ARG A 38 2.41 -17.37 -7.63
C ARG A 38 2.87 -15.94 -7.42
N THR A 39 1.92 -14.99 -7.43
CA THR A 39 2.17 -13.60 -7.04
C THR A 39 1.68 -13.40 -5.60
N ILE A 40 2.62 -13.17 -4.68
CA ILE A 40 2.33 -12.91 -3.27
C ILE A 40 2.62 -11.44 -2.94
N VAL A 41 1.60 -10.72 -2.50
CA VAL A 41 1.73 -9.30 -2.10
C VAL A 41 1.92 -9.22 -0.59
N ILE A 42 3.02 -8.62 -0.15
CA ILE A 42 3.38 -8.46 1.26
C ILE A 42 3.70 -7.00 1.52
N GLY A 43 3.30 -6.49 2.69
CA GLY A 43 3.57 -5.12 3.08
C GLY A 43 3.28 -4.84 4.54
N ALA A 44 3.98 -3.86 5.10
CA ALA A 44 3.77 -3.37 6.45
C ALA A 44 3.93 -1.85 6.46
N GLY A 45 3.09 -1.13 7.21
CA GLY A 45 3.23 0.32 7.41
C GLY A 45 1.92 1.10 7.41
N LYS A 46 2.01 2.42 7.64
CA LYS A 46 0.84 3.29 7.80
C LYS A 46 -0.01 3.44 6.54
N GLY A 47 0.61 3.36 5.36
CA GLY A 47 -0.06 3.46 4.05
C GLY A 47 -0.18 2.13 3.31
N SER A 48 0.26 1.02 3.91
CA SER A 48 0.37 -0.26 3.23
C SER A 48 -0.98 -0.80 2.78
N ALA A 49 -2.04 -0.62 3.56
CA ALA A 49 -3.39 -1.06 3.22
C ALA A 49 -3.95 -0.30 2.01
N GLN A 50 -3.77 1.03 1.95
CA GLN A 50 -4.20 1.85 0.82
C GLN A 50 -3.39 1.53 -0.45
N MET A 51 -2.08 1.27 -0.31
CA MET A 51 -1.24 0.81 -1.41
C MET A 51 -1.69 -0.55 -1.93
N ALA A 52 -2.01 -1.50 -1.04
CA ALA A 52 -2.51 -2.82 -1.43
C ALA A 52 -3.86 -2.75 -2.14
N ALA A 53 -4.79 -1.92 -1.66
CA ALA A 53 -6.06 -1.70 -2.33
C ALA A 53 -5.89 -1.03 -3.70
N ALA A 54 -4.93 -0.10 -3.84
CA ALA A 54 -4.58 0.49 -5.14
C ALA A 54 -4.02 -0.57 -6.10
N PHE A 55 -3.04 -1.35 -5.63
CA PHE A 55 -2.40 -2.43 -6.38
C PHE A 55 -3.42 -3.45 -6.88
N GLU A 56 -4.29 -3.94 -5.99
CA GLU A 56 -5.27 -4.98 -6.32
C GLU A 56 -6.24 -4.55 -7.43
N ARG A 57 -6.56 -3.26 -7.55
CA ARG A 57 -7.45 -2.76 -8.61
C ARG A 57 -6.80 -2.74 -9.98
N VAL A 58 -5.48 -2.58 -10.04
CA VAL A 58 -4.74 -2.37 -11.30
C VAL A 58 -3.96 -3.60 -11.74
N TRP A 59 -3.83 -4.60 -10.87
CA TRP A 59 -3.08 -5.81 -11.15
C TRP A 59 -3.90 -6.84 -11.94
N ASP A 60 -3.45 -7.10 -13.17
CA ASP A 60 -4.02 -8.09 -14.07
C ASP A 60 -3.38 -9.47 -13.83
N GLY A 61 -3.93 -10.20 -12.86
CA GLY A 61 -3.51 -11.58 -12.57
C GLY A 61 -4.03 -12.12 -11.24
N PRO A 62 -3.90 -13.44 -11.02
CA PRO A 62 -4.16 -14.03 -9.72
C PRO A 62 -3.13 -13.53 -8.71
N ILE A 63 -3.63 -13.08 -7.56
CA ILE A 63 -2.80 -12.65 -6.44
C ILE A 63 -3.38 -13.17 -5.15
N GLU A 64 -2.50 -13.31 -4.17
CA GLU A 64 -2.85 -13.48 -2.78
C GLU A 64 -1.89 -12.62 -1.95
N GLY A 65 -2.23 -12.29 -0.71
CA GLY A 65 -1.34 -11.42 0.05
C GLY A 65 -1.72 -11.26 1.50
N LEU A 66 -0.81 -10.67 2.26
CA LEU A 66 -1.05 -10.25 3.62
C LEU A 66 -0.36 -8.91 3.85
N ILE A 67 -1.11 -7.97 4.41
CA ILE A 67 -0.64 -6.62 4.70
C ILE A 67 -0.90 -6.32 6.16
N VAL A 68 0.06 -5.64 6.80
CA VAL A 68 -0.07 -5.17 8.17
C VAL A 68 -0.12 -3.65 8.18
N THR A 69 -1.14 -3.09 8.83
CA THR A 69 -1.26 -1.65 9.05
C THR A 69 -1.63 -1.34 10.49
N ARG A 70 -1.87 -0.07 10.81
CA ARG A 70 -2.26 0.36 12.17
C ARG A 70 -3.77 0.30 12.37
N TYR A 71 -4.22 0.12 13.60
CA TYR A 71 -5.65 0.10 13.95
C TYR A 71 -6.45 1.29 13.41
N GLY A 72 -7.58 1.00 12.77
CA GLY A 72 -8.49 1.97 12.15
C GLY A 72 -8.05 2.49 10.78
N TYR A 73 -7.02 1.90 10.16
CA TYR A 73 -6.46 2.32 8.87
C TYR A 73 -6.46 1.22 7.81
N GLY A 74 -7.16 0.12 8.07
CA GLY A 74 -7.45 -0.92 7.10
C GLY A 74 -8.12 -0.38 5.84
N ALA A 75 -8.00 -1.14 4.77
CA ALA A 75 -8.63 -0.86 3.49
C ALA A 75 -9.29 -2.14 2.97
N THR A 76 -10.41 -2.01 2.27
CA THR A 76 -11.06 -3.16 1.66
C THR A 76 -10.21 -3.69 0.51
N CYS A 77 -9.79 -4.95 0.63
CA CYS A 77 -9.20 -5.76 -0.43
C CYS A 77 -9.99 -7.07 -0.53
N GLN A 78 -10.10 -7.63 -1.72
CA GLN A 78 -10.84 -8.86 -2.01
C GLN A 78 -9.95 -10.11 -1.94
N ARG A 79 -8.68 -9.98 -2.31
CA ARG A 79 -7.71 -11.08 -2.48
C ARG A 79 -6.50 -10.95 -1.54
N ILE A 80 -6.25 -9.74 -1.03
CA ILE A 80 -5.19 -9.44 -0.07
C ILE A 80 -5.80 -9.32 1.34
N GLU A 81 -5.29 -10.10 2.30
CA GLU A 81 -5.71 -9.97 3.69
C GLU A 81 -5.07 -8.74 4.35
N ILE A 82 -5.85 -7.99 5.14
CA ILE A 82 -5.37 -6.86 5.92
C ILE A 82 -5.48 -7.19 7.41
N ILE A 83 -4.36 -7.12 8.13
CA ILE A 83 -4.31 -7.19 9.58
C ILE A 83 -3.96 -5.80 10.12
N GLU A 84 -4.65 -5.39 11.18
CA GLU A 84 -4.30 -4.21 11.94
C GLU A 84 -3.55 -4.58 13.21
N ALA A 85 -2.54 -3.79 13.56
CA ALA A 85 -1.70 -3.96 14.73
C ALA A 85 -1.35 -2.61 15.38
N ALA A 86 -0.80 -2.63 16.60
CA ALA A 86 -0.48 -1.39 17.31
C ALA A 86 0.70 -0.63 16.70
N HIS A 87 0.61 0.70 16.78
CA HIS A 87 1.69 1.66 16.50
C HIS A 87 1.46 2.90 17.37
N PRO A 88 2.50 3.51 18.00
CA PRO A 88 3.93 3.27 17.78
C PRO A 88 4.52 2.12 18.60
N VAL A 89 3.85 1.68 19.67
CA VAL A 89 4.32 0.59 20.51
C VAL A 89 3.74 -0.73 19.98
N PRO A 90 4.56 -1.75 19.66
CA PRO A 90 4.09 -3.04 19.18
C PRO A 90 3.23 -3.80 20.19
N ASP A 91 2.33 -4.64 19.69
CA ASP A 91 1.48 -5.52 20.49
C ASP A 91 1.51 -6.97 19.97
N ALA A 92 0.73 -7.84 20.61
CA ALA A 92 0.64 -9.26 20.24
C ALA A 92 0.11 -9.46 18.80
N ALA A 93 -0.81 -8.61 18.35
CA ALA A 93 -1.32 -8.65 16.97
C ALA A 93 -0.20 -8.37 15.96
N GLY A 94 0.66 -7.38 16.23
CA GLY A 94 1.82 -7.09 15.38
C GLY A 94 2.84 -8.23 15.33
N LEU A 95 3.08 -8.90 16.46
CA LEU A 95 3.96 -10.07 16.50
C LEU A 95 3.41 -11.23 15.65
N GLU A 96 2.14 -11.56 15.84
CA GLU A 96 1.46 -12.62 15.10
C GLU A 96 1.37 -12.31 13.60
N ALA A 97 1.03 -11.06 13.25
CA ALA A 97 1.00 -10.63 11.87
C ALA A 97 2.36 -10.76 11.19
N SER A 98 3.44 -10.42 11.90
CA SER A 98 4.81 -10.57 11.40
C SER A 98 5.19 -12.04 11.18
N ARG A 99 4.79 -12.95 12.07
CA ARG A 99 4.96 -14.40 11.89
C ARG A 99 4.27 -14.87 10.60
N ARG A 100 3.01 -14.48 10.42
CA ARG A 100 2.21 -14.85 9.24
C ARG A 100 2.78 -14.27 7.93
N LEU A 101 3.32 -13.04 7.97
CA LEU A 101 4.03 -12.46 6.82
C LEU A 101 5.20 -13.34 6.37
N LEU A 102 6.03 -13.79 7.32
CA LEU A 102 7.17 -14.65 7.04
C LEU A 102 6.74 -16.00 6.48
N GLU A 103 5.71 -16.62 7.06
CA GLU A 103 5.17 -17.90 6.58
C GLU A 103 4.66 -17.80 5.14
N LYS A 104 4.02 -16.70 4.79
CA LYS A 104 3.44 -16.50 3.46
C LYS A 104 4.48 -16.44 2.34
N VAL A 105 5.72 -16.07 2.66
CA VAL A 105 6.83 -16.00 1.71
C VAL A 105 7.76 -17.23 1.73
N GLN A 106 7.47 -18.23 2.57
CA GLN A 106 8.23 -19.48 2.56
C GLN A 106 7.93 -20.31 1.30
N GLY A 107 8.94 -21.03 0.81
CA GLY A 107 8.80 -21.95 -0.31
C GLY A 107 8.56 -21.29 -1.67
N LEU A 108 8.90 -20.01 -1.82
CA LEU A 108 8.96 -19.34 -3.13
C LEU A 108 10.17 -19.84 -3.92
N THR A 109 9.98 -20.07 -5.23
CA THR A 109 10.97 -20.64 -6.16
C THR A 109 11.20 -19.74 -7.35
#